data_AF-A0A8D8FLI3-F1
#
_entry.id   AF-A0A8D8FLI3-F1
#
_cell.length_a   1.000
_cell.length_b   1.000
_cell.length_c   1.000
_cell.angle_alpha   90.00
_cell.angle_beta   90.00
_cell.angle_gamma   90.00
#
_symmetry.space_group_name_H-M   'P 1'
#
loop_
_entity.id
_entity.type
_entity.pdbx_description
1 polymer ?
#
loop_
_entity_poly.entity_id
_entity_poly.type
_entity_poly.pdbx_seq_one_letter_code
_entity_poly.pdbx_strand_id
1 'polypeptide(L)'
;KMETDTVKEEKDKKVEEKPEEKKEPPVYIDVEEYYVKYRNFSYLHCEWRTEDELFKGDKRVGNKIKRFLQKQQQQLNIFESLDEEPFNPDFVEVDRVLDVSEHTDDDGKTVKHYLVKWKSLPYEDSTWELEDDVDLPKIEQYYRFNKIPPRSEWKTKKRPHPDQWKALPQSPIYKAGNSLRPYQLEGLNWLRYSWYKGNNCILADEMGLGKTIQSLTFVHSVYEYGIRGPFLVIAPLSTIPNWQREFEGWTDMNVIVYHGSANSRQMIQDYEVYYRYENGKYIKDINKFNVLITTFEMIVTDYQDLKP
;
A
#
# COMPACT_ATOMS: atom_id res chain seq x y z
N LYS A 1 -70.07 -69.21 24.40
CA LYS A 1 -71.45 -68.69 24.33
C LYS A 1 -71.40 -67.24 24.77
N MET A 2 -70.87 -66.39 23.88
CA MET A 2 -71.57 -65.54 22.87
C MET A 2 -71.94 -64.21 23.53
N GLU A 3 -71.23 -63.11 23.29
CA GLU A 3 -71.08 -62.31 22.04
C GLU A 3 -72.25 -61.37 21.79
N THR A 4 -71.94 -60.08 21.67
CA THR A 4 -72.59 -59.16 20.73
C THR A 4 -71.60 -58.06 20.34
N ASP A 5 -71.22 -58.06 19.07
CA ASP A 5 -70.48 -57.01 18.36
C ASP A 5 -71.33 -55.76 18.11
N THR A 6 -70.68 -54.60 18.06
CA THR A 6 -71.32 -53.32 17.70
C THR A 6 -70.62 -52.66 16.51
N VAL A 7 -71.48 -52.18 15.61
CA VAL A 7 -71.28 -51.56 14.29
C VAL A 7 -70.45 -50.28 14.34
N LYS A 8 -69.57 -50.08 13.34
CA LYS A 8 -69.17 -48.75 12.84
C LYS A 8 -68.97 -48.80 11.31
N GLU A 9 -69.93 -48.26 10.57
CA GLU A 9 -69.76 -47.83 9.17
C GLU A 9 -69.41 -46.33 9.17
N GLU A 10 -68.26 -45.98 8.60
CA GLU A 10 -67.79 -44.61 8.44
C GLU A 10 -68.38 -43.95 7.20
N LYS A 11 -68.67 -42.66 7.32
CA LYS A 11 -69.27 -41.79 6.30
C LYS A 11 -68.23 -41.40 5.23
N ASP A 12 -68.55 -41.67 3.97
CA ASP A 12 -67.85 -41.08 2.82
C ASP A 12 -68.08 -39.55 2.76
N LYS A 13 -67.03 -38.78 3.04
CA LYS A 13 -66.94 -37.34 2.71
C LYS A 13 -66.15 -37.19 1.42
N LYS A 14 -66.80 -36.70 0.36
CA LYS A 14 -66.13 -36.16 -0.83
C LYS A 14 -65.20 -35.02 -0.41
N VAL A 15 -63.90 -35.20 -0.64
CA VAL A 15 -62.89 -34.12 -0.61
C VAL A 15 -62.58 -33.78 -2.07
N GLU A 16 -62.89 -32.56 -2.47
CA GLU A 16 -62.45 -32.00 -3.76
C GLU A 16 -60.93 -31.84 -3.73
N GLU A 17 -60.20 -32.64 -4.51
CA GLU A 17 -58.79 -32.40 -4.80
C GLU A 17 -58.65 -31.14 -5.67
N LYS A 18 -58.04 -30.09 -5.10
CA LYS A 18 -57.51 -28.98 -5.89
C LYS A 18 -56.32 -29.49 -6.71
N PRO A 19 -56.18 -29.12 -7.99
CA PRO A 19 -55.03 -29.53 -8.79
C PRO A 19 -53.75 -28.93 -8.18
N GLU A 20 -52.81 -29.79 -7.81
CA GLU A 20 -51.43 -29.36 -7.50
C GLU A 20 -50.84 -28.73 -8.76
N GLU A 21 -50.58 -27.42 -8.73
CA GLU A 21 -49.75 -26.74 -9.71
C GLU A 21 -48.38 -27.40 -9.70
N LYS A 22 -48.10 -28.20 -10.73
CA LYS A 22 -46.75 -28.67 -11.05
C LYS A 22 -45.89 -27.46 -11.35
N LYS A 23 -45.17 -26.96 -10.34
CA LYS A 23 -44.11 -25.97 -10.55
C LYS A 23 -43.09 -26.60 -11.50
N GLU A 24 -42.93 -25.99 -12.68
CA GLU A 24 -41.91 -26.40 -13.64
C GLU A 24 -40.54 -26.40 -12.95
N PRO A 25 -39.67 -27.37 -13.24
CA PRO A 25 -38.36 -27.43 -12.61
C PRO A 25 -37.58 -26.15 -12.91
N PRO A 26 -36.79 -25.64 -11.95
CA PRO A 26 -36.02 -24.42 -12.15
C PRO A 26 -35.06 -24.59 -13.34
N VAL A 27 -35.15 -23.67 -14.30
CA VAL A 27 -34.23 -23.58 -15.43
C VAL A 27 -32.98 -22.87 -14.96
N TYR A 28 -31.85 -23.55 -14.99
CA TYR A 28 -30.54 -22.95 -14.75
C TYR A 28 -30.02 -22.40 -16.08
N ILE A 29 -29.65 -21.12 -16.08
CA ILE A 29 -29.03 -20.44 -17.22
C ILE A 29 -27.60 -20.13 -16.79
N ASP A 30 -26.62 -20.68 -17.50
CA ASP A 30 -25.22 -20.30 -17.32
C ASP A 30 -25.03 -18.91 -17.94
N VAL A 31 -24.60 -17.94 -17.13
CA VAL A 31 -24.35 -16.57 -17.55
C VAL A 31 -22.86 -16.29 -17.43
N GLU A 32 -22.24 -15.83 -18.51
CA GLU A 32 -20.84 -15.42 -18.49
C GLU A 32 -20.67 -14.08 -17.77
N GLU A 33 -19.79 -14.06 -16.78
CA GLU A 33 -19.40 -12.86 -16.05
C GLU A 33 -17.94 -12.49 -16.32
N TYR A 34 -17.68 -11.20 -16.26
CA TYR A 34 -16.36 -10.61 -16.46
C TYR A 34 -15.98 -9.84 -15.20
N TYR A 35 -14.77 -10.05 -14.69
CA TYR A 35 -14.24 -9.26 -13.59
C TYR A 35 -13.62 -7.97 -14.13
N VAL A 36 -14.19 -6.81 -13.80
CA VAL A 36 -13.90 -5.54 -14.48
C VAL A 36 -13.25 -4.53 -13.54
N LYS A 37 -12.13 -3.95 -13.99
CA LYS A 37 -11.49 -2.79 -13.38
C LYS A 37 -11.93 -1.49 -14.05
N TYR A 38 -12.53 -0.58 -13.29
CA TYR A 38 -13.00 0.70 -13.81
C TYR A 38 -11.87 1.74 -13.94
N ARG A 39 -11.99 2.62 -14.94
CA ARG A 39 -11.02 3.69 -15.15
C ARG A 39 -11.18 4.76 -14.06
N ASN A 40 -10.07 5.23 -13.50
CA ASN A 40 -10.01 6.21 -12.40
C ASN A 40 -10.53 5.70 -11.05
N PHE A 41 -10.82 4.41 -10.91
CA PHE A 41 -11.09 3.75 -9.65
C PHE A 41 -9.93 2.82 -9.29
N SER A 42 -9.76 2.55 -8.00
CA SER A 42 -8.82 1.56 -7.49
C SER A 42 -9.25 0.15 -7.85
N TYR A 43 -8.35 -0.80 -7.61
CA TYR A 43 -8.65 -2.22 -7.79
C TYR A 43 -9.66 -2.76 -6.76
N LEU A 44 -9.90 -2.02 -5.66
CA LEU A 44 -10.90 -2.35 -4.64
C LEU A 44 -12.32 -2.41 -5.22
N HIS A 45 -12.60 -1.55 -6.21
CA HIS A 45 -13.90 -1.44 -6.87
C HIS A 45 -14.05 -2.38 -8.07
N CYS A 46 -13.20 -3.41 -8.18
CA CYS A 46 -13.39 -4.44 -9.20
C CYS A 46 -14.56 -5.35 -8.82
N GLU A 47 -15.40 -5.66 -9.80
CA GLU A 47 -16.60 -6.47 -9.59
C GLU A 47 -16.90 -7.35 -10.79
N TRP A 48 -17.62 -8.43 -10.53
CA TRP A 48 -18.16 -9.29 -11.57
C TRP A 48 -19.38 -8.63 -12.20
N ARG A 49 -19.38 -8.58 -13.53
CA ARG A 49 -20.46 -8.01 -14.33
C ARG A 49 -20.76 -8.87 -15.54
N THR A 50 -22.02 -8.96 -15.88
CA THR A 50 -22.47 -9.62 -17.11
C THR A 50 -22.21 -8.74 -18.33
N GLU A 51 -22.12 -9.35 -19.51
CA GLU A 51 -21.97 -8.62 -20.77
C GLU A 51 -23.09 -7.57 -20.95
N ASP A 52 -24.33 -7.93 -20.61
CA ASP A 52 -25.50 -7.05 -20.69
C ASP A 52 -25.39 -5.82 -19.78
N GLU A 53 -24.89 -5.99 -18.55
CA GLU A 53 -24.66 -4.88 -17.62
C GLU A 53 -23.58 -3.93 -18.13
N LEU A 54 -22.49 -4.47 -18.67
CA LEU A 54 -21.41 -3.65 -19.22
C LEU A 54 -21.85 -2.87 -20.46
N PHE A 55 -22.70 -3.46 -21.31
CA PHE A 55 -23.25 -2.77 -22.49
C PHE A 55 -24.22 -1.64 -22.13
N LYS A 56 -24.97 -1.77 -21.03
CA LYS A 56 -25.83 -0.68 -20.52
C LYS A 56 -25.00 0.54 -20.14
N GLY A 57 -23.81 0.34 -19.57
CA GLY A 57 -22.90 1.41 -19.14
C GLY A 57 -22.10 2.05 -20.29
N ASP A 58 -21.41 1.26 -21.12
CA ASP A 58 -20.62 1.77 -22.26
C ASP A 58 -20.74 0.85 -23.47
N LYS A 59 -21.42 1.33 -24.51
CA LYS A 59 -21.64 0.61 -25.78
C LYS A 59 -20.34 0.23 -26.51
N ARG A 60 -19.20 0.81 -26.16
CA ARG A 60 -17.88 0.47 -26.73
C ARG A 60 -17.24 -0.75 -26.06
N VAL A 61 -17.80 -1.25 -24.96
CA VAL A 61 -17.27 -2.42 -24.24
C VAL A 61 -17.24 -3.67 -25.12
N GLY A 62 -18.20 -3.86 -26.03
CA GLY A 62 -18.20 -5.02 -26.92
C GLY A 62 -16.89 -5.22 -27.70
N ASN A 63 -16.26 -4.13 -28.15
CA ASN A 63 -14.94 -4.20 -28.81
C ASN A 63 -13.82 -4.58 -27.85
N LYS A 64 -13.91 -4.22 -26.56
CA LYS A 64 -12.96 -4.61 -25.53
C LYS A 64 -13.11 -6.09 -25.16
N ILE A 65 -14.35 -6.56 -24.94
CA ILE A 65 -14.66 -7.97 -24.65
C ILE A 65 -14.17 -8.84 -25.81
N LYS A 66 -14.49 -8.48 -27.05
CA LYS A 66 -14.02 -9.20 -28.25
C LYS A 66 -12.49 -9.33 -28.30
N ARG A 67 -11.75 -8.26 -27.98
CA ARG A 67 -10.27 -8.28 -27.93
C ARG A 67 -9.76 -9.12 -26.76
N PHE A 68 -10.41 -9.07 -25.61
CA PHE A 68 -10.07 -9.88 -24.44
C PHE A 68 -10.21 -11.37 -24.73
N LEU A 69 -11.36 -11.80 -25.26
CA LEU A 69 -11.61 -13.20 -25.65
C LEU A 69 -10.63 -13.68 -26.73
N GLN A 70 -10.33 -12.84 -27.73
CA GLN A 70 -9.32 -13.17 -28.75
C GLN A 70 -7.92 -13.39 -28.15
N LYS A 71 -7.53 -12.57 -27.17
CA LYS A 71 -6.25 -12.71 -26.47
C LYS A 71 -6.23 -13.97 -25.59
N GLN A 72 -7.31 -14.22 -24.86
CA GLN A 72 -7.44 -15.42 -24.02
C GLN A 72 -7.35 -16.69 -24.86
N GLN A 73 -8.00 -16.73 -26.04
CA GLN A 73 -7.92 -17.87 -26.96
C GLN A 73 -6.50 -18.12 -27.50
N GLN A 74 -5.69 -17.06 -27.66
CA GLN A 74 -4.28 -17.19 -28.01
C GLN A 74 -3.42 -17.72 -26.85
N GLN A 75 -3.77 -17.36 -25.61
CA GLN A 75 -3.07 -17.78 -24.39
C GLN A 75 -3.43 -19.22 -23.97
N LEU A 76 -4.65 -19.69 -24.21
CA LEU A 76 -5.11 -21.05 -23.89
C LEU A 76 -4.33 -22.17 -24.61
N ASN A 77 -3.56 -21.86 -25.65
CA ASN A 77 -2.66 -22.81 -26.31
C ASN A 77 -1.36 -23.08 -25.51
N ILE A 78 -1.17 -22.39 -24.38
CA ILE A 78 -0.05 -22.55 -23.45
C ILE A 78 -0.69 -22.93 -22.11
N PHE A 79 -0.60 -24.20 -21.77
CA PHE A 79 -1.24 -24.85 -20.62
C PHE A 79 -0.79 -24.20 -19.29
N GLU A 80 -1.66 -23.41 -18.64
CA GLU A 80 -1.67 -22.98 -17.22
C GLU A 80 -2.53 -21.70 -17.10
N SER A 81 -3.83 -21.75 -16.77
CA SER A 81 -4.60 -20.48 -16.54
C SER A 81 -5.95 -20.60 -15.80
N LEU A 82 -6.19 -21.65 -14.99
CA LEU A 82 -7.46 -21.76 -14.26
C LEU A 82 -7.40 -21.29 -12.79
N ASP A 83 -6.20 -21.06 -12.24
CA ASP A 83 -6.02 -20.65 -10.83
C ASP A 83 -5.16 -19.37 -10.66
N GLU A 84 -4.93 -18.58 -11.73
CA GLU A 84 -4.22 -17.30 -11.57
C GLU A 84 -5.15 -16.22 -10.98
N GLU A 85 -4.72 -15.63 -9.87
CA GLU A 85 -5.37 -14.43 -9.30
C GLU A 85 -5.51 -13.34 -10.39
N PRO A 86 -6.68 -12.68 -10.51
CA PRO A 86 -6.95 -11.76 -11.63
C PRO A 86 -5.95 -10.60 -11.75
N PHE A 87 -5.37 -10.20 -10.63
CA PHE A 87 -4.34 -9.18 -10.52
C PHE A 87 -3.52 -9.38 -9.25
N ASN A 88 -2.39 -8.70 -9.13
CA ASN A 88 -1.54 -8.77 -7.94
C ASN A 88 -2.30 -8.25 -6.69
N PRO A 89 -2.47 -9.07 -5.62
CA PRO A 89 -3.20 -8.68 -4.42
C PRO A 89 -2.64 -7.44 -3.71
N ASP A 90 -1.38 -7.06 -3.94
CA ASP A 90 -0.83 -5.78 -3.47
C ASP A 90 -1.65 -4.57 -3.96
N PHE A 91 -2.32 -4.66 -5.10
CA PHE A 91 -3.03 -3.53 -5.72
C PHE A 91 -4.27 -3.06 -4.93
N VAL A 92 -4.71 -3.85 -3.95
CA VAL A 92 -5.78 -3.49 -3.02
C VAL A 92 -5.25 -3.22 -1.61
N GLU A 93 -3.95 -3.32 -1.38
CA GLU A 93 -3.34 -3.00 -0.08
C GLU A 93 -2.91 -1.52 -0.04
N VAL A 94 -3.29 -0.82 1.02
CA VAL A 94 -2.90 0.57 1.24
C VAL A 94 -1.39 0.64 1.52
N ASP A 95 -0.64 1.29 0.64
CA ASP A 95 0.77 1.60 0.91
C ASP A 95 0.86 2.82 1.83
N ARG A 96 0.15 3.90 1.47
CA ARG A 96 0.15 5.16 2.21
C ARG A 96 -1.07 6.01 1.88
N VAL A 97 -1.39 6.91 2.81
CA VAL A 97 -2.33 8.01 2.59
C VAL A 97 -1.54 9.28 2.28
N LEU A 98 -1.92 9.97 1.21
CA LEU A 98 -1.26 11.17 0.69
C LEU A 98 -1.91 12.46 1.17
N ASP A 99 -3.25 12.47 1.24
CA ASP A 99 -4.04 13.64 1.64
C ASP A 99 -5.42 13.24 2.21
N VAL A 100 -6.11 14.18 2.82
CA VAL A 100 -7.48 14.01 3.34
C VAL A 100 -8.38 15.14 2.87
N SER A 101 -9.61 14.80 2.50
CA SER A 101 -10.67 15.75 2.16
C SER A 101 -11.88 15.46 3.03
N GLU A 102 -12.46 16.50 3.63
CA GLU A 102 -13.65 16.40 4.48
C GLU A 102 -14.81 17.11 3.79
N HIS A 103 -15.92 16.40 3.63
CA HIS A 103 -17.16 16.95 3.07
C HIS A 103 -18.31 16.72 4.07
N THR A 104 -19.25 17.66 4.13
CA THR A 104 -20.47 17.47 4.91
C THR A 104 -21.55 17.00 3.96
N ASP A 105 -22.13 15.84 4.24
CA ASP A 105 -23.22 15.27 3.45
C ASP A 105 -24.54 16.01 3.73
N ASP A 106 -25.57 15.75 2.92
CA ASP A 106 -26.90 16.38 3.03
C ASP A 106 -27.56 16.12 4.40
N ASP A 107 -27.21 15.00 5.05
CA ASP A 107 -27.64 14.63 6.40
C ASP A 107 -26.85 15.33 7.53
N GLY A 108 -25.92 16.24 7.18
CA GLY A 108 -25.06 16.95 8.13
C GLY A 108 -23.92 16.10 8.72
N LYS A 109 -23.72 14.88 8.21
CA LYS A 109 -22.61 14.00 8.64
C LYS A 109 -21.33 14.38 7.90
N THR A 110 -20.24 14.54 8.64
CA THR A 110 -18.90 14.70 8.04
C THR A 110 -18.42 13.37 7.49
N VAL A 111 -18.15 13.33 6.19
CA VAL A 111 -17.57 12.19 5.47
C VAL A 111 -16.15 12.55 5.07
N LYS A 112 -15.20 11.69 5.41
CA LYS A 112 -13.80 11.85 5.05
C LYS A 112 -13.45 10.94 3.89
N HIS A 113 -12.72 11.49 2.93
CA HIS A 113 -12.06 10.74 1.88
C HIS A 113 -10.55 10.91 2.04
N TYR A 114 -9.82 9.83 1.82
CA TYR A 114 -8.36 9.82 1.86
C TYR A 114 -7.82 9.54 0.45
N LEU A 115 -6.81 10.30 0.03
CA LEU A 115 -6.10 10.02 -1.21
C LEU A 115 -5.10 8.89 -0.94
N VAL A 116 -5.40 7.70 -1.44
CA VAL A 116 -4.66 6.47 -1.16
C VAL A 116 -3.69 6.16 -2.29
N LYS A 117 -2.42 5.95 -1.95
CA LYS A 117 -1.47 5.26 -2.84
C LYS A 117 -1.46 3.78 -2.49
N TRP A 118 -1.63 2.96 -3.51
CA TRP A 118 -1.71 1.50 -3.43
C TRP A 118 -0.35 0.83 -3.56
N LYS A 119 -0.15 -0.32 -2.89
CA LYS A 119 1.11 -1.06 -3.03
C LYS A 119 1.30 -1.54 -4.46
N SER A 120 2.56 -1.60 -4.87
CA SER A 120 2.98 -2.06 -6.20
C SER A 120 2.39 -1.27 -7.40
N LEU A 121 1.69 -0.16 -7.13
CA LEU A 121 1.18 0.79 -8.13
C LEU A 121 1.92 2.14 -8.04
N PRO A 122 2.04 2.87 -9.16
CA PRO A 122 2.66 4.19 -9.19
C PRO A 122 1.81 5.24 -8.46
N TYR A 123 2.41 6.37 -8.10
CA TYR A 123 1.69 7.46 -7.42
C TYR A 123 0.54 8.01 -8.28
N GLU A 124 0.66 8.01 -9.60
CA GLU A 124 -0.40 8.49 -10.51
C GLU A 124 -1.68 7.66 -10.49
N ASP A 125 -1.62 6.43 -9.99
CA ASP A 125 -2.79 5.55 -9.82
C ASP A 125 -3.42 5.67 -8.41
N SER A 126 -3.05 6.70 -7.64
CA SER A 126 -3.68 6.98 -6.35
C SER A 126 -5.12 7.44 -6.53
N THR A 127 -6.02 7.00 -5.64
CA THR A 127 -7.46 7.28 -5.71
C THR A 127 -8.01 7.77 -4.39
N TRP A 128 -9.11 8.52 -4.42
CA TRP A 128 -9.82 8.95 -3.23
C TRP A 128 -10.74 7.83 -2.76
N GLU A 129 -10.55 7.37 -1.53
CA GLU A 129 -11.33 6.29 -0.91
C GLU A 129 -12.00 6.79 0.38
N LEU A 130 -13.10 6.15 0.76
CA LEU A 130 -13.80 6.47 2.01
C LEU A 130 -12.96 6.06 3.23
N GLU A 131 -13.19 6.72 4.36
CA GLU A 131 -12.54 6.38 5.63
C GLU A 131 -12.73 4.90 6.02
N ASP A 132 -13.90 4.32 5.73
CA ASP A 132 -14.22 2.93 6.05
C ASP A 132 -13.43 1.91 5.19
N ASP A 133 -12.90 2.34 4.03
CA ASP A 133 -12.14 1.50 3.10
C ASP A 133 -10.61 1.59 3.30
N VAL A 134 -10.15 2.38 4.28
CA VAL A 134 -8.73 2.63 4.52
C VAL A 134 -8.29 2.12 5.89
N ASP A 135 -7.20 1.37 5.92
CA ASP A 135 -6.63 0.81 7.14
C ASP A 135 -6.32 1.90 8.20
N LEU A 136 -6.91 1.77 9.39
CA LEU A 136 -6.70 2.70 10.51
C LEU A 136 -5.20 2.96 10.83
N PRO A 137 -4.30 1.96 10.86
CA PRO A 137 -2.88 2.21 11.09
C PRO A 137 -2.22 3.12 10.04
N LYS A 138 -2.72 3.10 8.80
CA LYS A 138 -2.21 3.94 7.70
C LYS A 138 -2.70 5.37 7.83
N ILE A 139 -3.93 5.57 8.30
CA ILE A 139 -4.48 6.88 8.65
C ILE A 139 -3.70 7.48 9.83
N GLU A 140 -3.44 6.71 10.90
CA GLU A 140 -2.63 7.16 12.04
C GLU A 140 -1.21 7.53 11.61
N GLN A 141 -0.60 6.72 10.73
CA GLN A 141 0.71 6.99 10.15
C GLN A 141 0.72 8.32 9.37
N TYR A 142 -0.32 8.59 8.58
CA TYR A 142 -0.48 9.86 7.85
C TYR A 142 -0.52 11.06 8.81
N TYR A 143 -1.34 11.02 9.85
CA TYR A 143 -1.40 12.12 10.82
C TYR A 143 -0.08 12.29 11.57
N ARG A 144 0.60 11.19 11.91
CA ARG A 144 1.94 11.22 12.51
C ARG A 144 2.96 11.92 11.60
N PHE A 145 2.97 11.60 10.30
CA PHE A 145 3.91 12.18 9.34
C PHE A 145 3.57 13.60 8.91
N ASN A 146 2.31 14.04 9.01
CA ASN A 146 1.92 15.42 8.73
C ASN A 146 2.03 16.35 9.96
N LYS A 147 2.28 15.80 11.15
CA LYS A 147 2.51 16.62 12.34
C LYS A 147 3.82 17.39 12.23
N ILE A 148 3.70 18.70 12.04
CA ILE A 148 4.84 19.62 11.93
C ILE A 148 5.65 19.58 13.24
N PRO A 149 6.96 19.31 13.20
CA PRO A 149 7.79 19.30 14.41
C PRO A 149 7.93 20.72 14.99
N PRO A 150 8.18 20.86 16.31
CA PRO A 150 8.45 22.15 16.92
C PRO A 150 9.63 22.89 16.26
N ARG A 151 9.56 24.22 16.17
CA ARG A 151 10.62 25.05 15.54
C ARG A 151 12.03 24.84 16.12
N SER A 152 12.14 24.42 17.37
CA SER A 152 13.42 24.07 18.01
C SER A 152 14.12 22.90 17.34
N GLU A 153 13.37 21.99 16.70
CA GLU A 153 13.88 20.80 16.03
C GLU A 153 14.14 20.99 14.54
N TRP A 154 13.81 22.16 13.98
CA TRP A 154 14.03 22.45 12.56
C TRP A 154 15.52 22.58 12.25
N LYS A 155 16.33 22.97 13.24
CA LYS A 155 17.78 23.02 13.11
C LYS A 155 18.38 21.67 13.39
N THR A 156 19.03 21.10 12.38
CA THR A 156 19.81 19.88 12.48
C THR A 156 20.90 20.01 13.55
N LYS A 157 20.99 19.04 14.46
CA LYS A 157 22.08 19.00 15.42
C LYS A 157 23.43 18.87 14.70
N LYS A 158 24.47 19.51 15.23
CA LYS A 158 25.83 19.32 14.73
C LYS A 158 26.30 17.90 15.03
N ARG A 159 27.08 17.34 14.10
CA ARG A 159 27.79 16.07 14.29
C ARG A 159 28.57 16.11 15.63
N PRO A 160 28.52 15.04 16.43
CA PRO A 160 29.20 14.99 17.73
C PRO A 160 30.72 14.98 17.57
N HIS A 161 31.44 15.35 18.64
CA HIS A 161 32.89 15.26 18.67
C HIS A 161 33.35 13.78 18.69
N PRO A 162 34.46 13.41 18.02
CA PRO A 162 34.96 12.03 18.00
C PRO A 162 35.05 11.35 19.38
N ASP A 163 35.46 12.08 20.41
CA ASP A 163 35.64 11.55 21.78
C ASP A 163 34.32 11.14 22.47
N GLN A 164 33.18 11.61 21.96
CA GLN A 164 31.87 11.22 22.48
C GLN A 164 31.43 9.85 21.97
N TRP A 165 32.17 9.25 21.03
CA TRP A 165 31.82 7.96 20.47
C TRP A 165 31.92 6.85 21.53
N LYS A 166 30.88 6.03 21.59
CA LYS A 166 30.83 4.81 22.40
C LYS A 166 30.21 3.69 21.58
N ALA A 167 30.87 2.53 21.61
CA ALA A 167 30.33 1.31 21.02
C ALA A 167 29.04 0.91 21.75
N LEU A 168 28.04 0.49 20.98
CA LEU A 168 26.84 -0.12 21.53
C LEU A 168 27.21 -1.53 22.00
N PRO A 169 26.99 -1.87 23.28
CA PRO A 169 27.31 -3.19 23.81
C PRO A 169 26.36 -4.27 23.30
N GLN A 170 25.14 -3.88 22.94
CA GLN A 170 24.10 -4.76 22.40
C GLN A 170 23.29 -4.03 21.34
N SER A 171 22.63 -4.79 20.47
CA SER A 171 21.73 -4.21 19.47
C SER A 171 20.60 -3.45 20.17
N PRO A 172 20.27 -2.22 19.71
CA PRO A 172 18.97 -1.64 19.98
C PRO A 172 17.86 -2.58 19.50
N ILE A 173 16.69 -2.46 20.10
CA ILE A 173 15.47 -3.12 19.63
C ILE A 173 14.80 -2.15 18.66
N TYR A 174 14.67 -2.58 17.42
CA TYR A 174 14.05 -1.85 16.32
C TYR A 174 12.56 -2.16 16.25
N LYS A 175 11.87 -1.57 15.27
CA LYS A 175 10.45 -1.84 15.04
C LYS A 175 10.18 -3.34 14.89
N ALA A 176 9.01 -3.78 15.35
CA ALA A 176 8.59 -5.19 15.37
C ALA A 176 9.51 -6.14 16.18
N GLY A 177 10.30 -5.62 17.12
CA GLY A 177 11.20 -6.43 17.94
C GLY A 177 12.47 -6.87 17.21
N ASN A 178 12.76 -6.28 16.05
CA ASN A 178 13.94 -6.60 15.26
C ASN A 178 15.23 -6.25 16.01
N SER A 179 16.27 -7.05 15.83
CA SER A 179 17.60 -6.83 16.41
C SER A 179 18.71 -7.30 15.47
N LEU A 180 19.86 -6.66 15.56
CA LEU A 180 21.04 -6.98 14.76
C LEU A 180 21.73 -8.24 15.28
N ARG A 181 22.26 -9.05 14.36
CA ARG A 181 23.20 -10.12 14.69
C ARG A 181 24.52 -9.51 15.19
N PRO A 182 25.33 -10.25 15.99
CA PRO A 182 26.57 -9.71 16.56
C PRO A 182 27.53 -9.07 15.54
N TYR A 183 27.78 -9.75 14.40
CA TYR A 183 28.64 -9.21 13.34
C TYR A 183 28.04 -7.95 12.67
N GLN A 184 26.71 -7.83 12.61
CA GLN A 184 26.05 -6.64 12.07
C GLN A 184 26.18 -5.46 13.03
N LEU A 185 26.10 -5.72 14.34
CA LEU A 185 26.34 -4.72 15.38
C LEU A 185 27.78 -4.20 15.35
N GLU A 186 28.76 -5.06 15.10
CA GLU A 186 30.15 -4.66 14.89
C GLU A 186 30.27 -3.72 13.68
N GLY A 187 29.65 -4.09 12.54
CA GLY A 187 29.59 -3.22 11.36
C GLY A 187 28.91 -1.88 11.63
N LEU A 188 27.79 -1.87 12.36
CA LEU A 188 27.12 -0.63 12.78
C LEU A 188 28.02 0.24 13.67
N ASN A 189 28.70 -0.37 14.65
CA ASN A 189 29.63 0.34 15.52
C ASN A 189 30.79 0.97 14.72
N TRP A 190 31.30 0.27 13.71
CA TRP A 190 32.33 0.78 12.81
C TRP A 190 31.83 1.96 11.93
N LEU A 191 30.62 1.86 11.38
CA LEU A 191 29.99 2.95 10.63
C LEU A 191 29.78 4.19 11.52
N ARG A 192 29.24 4.00 12.73
CA ARG A 192 29.06 5.08 13.71
C ARG A 192 30.41 5.70 14.08
N TYR A 193 31.43 4.90 14.35
CA TYR A 193 32.77 5.40 14.68
C TYR A 193 33.33 6.29 13.57
N SER A 194 33.25 5.82 12.33
CA SER A 194 33.71 6.58 11.16
C SER A 194 32.93 7.88 10.97
N TRP A 195 31.61 7.84 11.19
CA TRP A 195 30.78 9.04 11.17
C TRP A 195 31.16 10.06 12.24
N TYR A 196 31.45 9.64 13.48
CA TYR A 196 31.95 10.52 14.55
C TYR A 196 33.28 11.17 14.17
N LYS A 197 34.17 10.44 13.48
CA LYS A 197 35.43 10.98 12.94
C LYS A 197 35.27 11.89 11.72
N GLY A 198 34.09 11.89 11.12
CA GLY A 198 33.81 12.63 9.89
C GLY A 198 34.40 12.01 8.62
N ASN A 199 34.70 10.72 8.66
CA ASN A 199 35.19 9.97 7.51
C ASN A 199 34.03 9.32 6.74
N ASN A 200 34.20 9.22 5.42
CA ASN A 200 33.29 8.44 4.57
C ASN A 200 33.63 6.95 4.66
N CYS A 201 32.66 6.08 4.38
CA CYS A 201 32.78 4.63 4.52
C CYS A 201 32.51 3.92 3.20
N ILE A 202 33.20 2.79 2.99
CA ILE A 202 32.85 1.79 1.99
C ILE A 202 32.62 0.49 2.75
N LEU A 203 31.38 0.01 2.76
CA LEU A 203 31.01 -1.26 3.40
C LEU A 203 31.12 -2.39 2.37
N ALA A 204 32.21 -3.14 2.43
CA ALA A 204 32.59 -4.15 1.43
C ALA A 204 32.42 -5.59 1.92
N ASP A 205 31.40 -5.84 2.75
CA ASP A 205 31.08 -7.18 3.27
C ASP A 205 30.56 -8.12 2.17
N GLU A 206 30.62 -9.43 2.42
CA GLU A 206 30.09 -10.47 1.52
C GLU A 206 28.59 -10.27 1.21
N MET A 207 28.15 -10.74 0.05
CA MET A 207 26.73 -10.70 -0.33
C MET A 207 25.89 -11.53 0.64
N GLY A 208 24.72 -11.02 1.03
CA GLY A 208 23.83 -11.74 1.96
C GLY A 208 24.07 -11.47 3.46
N LEU A 209 25.15 -10.79 3.86
CA LEU A 209 25.41 -10.45 5.28
C LEU A 209 24.53 -9.31 5.84
N GLY A 210 23.55 -8.82 5.07
CA GLY A 210 22.61 -7.79 5.53
C GLY A 210 23.17 -6.37 5.53
N LYS A 211 23.99 -6.02 4.53
CA LYS A 211 24.50 -4.65 4.31
C LYS A 211 23.39 -3.59 4.28
N THR A 212 22.23 -3.93 3.72
CA THR A 212 21.03 -3.07 3.72
C THR A 212 20.60 -2.73 5.15
N ILE A 213 20.51 -3.75 6.01
CA ILE A 213 20.13 -3.60 7.42
C ILE A 213 21.18 -2.80 8.19
N GLN A 214 22.47 -3.08 8.01
CA GLN A 214 23.55 -2.30 8.64
C GLN A 214 23.51 -0.82 8.21
N SER A 215 23.22 -0.56 6.93
CA SER A 215 23.15 0.79 6.39
C SER A 215 21.94 1.56 6.90
N LEU A 216 20.74 0.94 6.89
CA LEU A 216 19.53 1.60 7.39
C LEU A 216 19.58 1.81 8.91
N THR A 217 20.14 0.86 9.68
CA THR A 217 20.29 1.02 11.13
C THR A 217 21.34 2.07 11.48
N PHE A 218 22.37 2.24 10.64
CA PHE A 218 23.27 3.38 10.73
C PHE A 218 22.52 4.71 10.51
N VAL A 219 21.73 4.83 9.44
CA VAL A 219 20.89 6.02 9.19
C VAL A 219 19.94 6.29 10.36
N HIS A 220 19.29 5.25 10.89
CA HIS A 220 18.44 5.33 12.08
C HIS A 220 19.19 5.86 13.29
N SER A 221 20.41 5.37 13.55
CA SER A 221 21.22 5.84 14.69
C SER A 221 21.60 7.33 14.58
N VAL A 222 21.79 7.83 13.35
CA VAL A 222 22.06 9.24 13.07
C VAL A 222 20.78 10.08 13.22
N TYR A 223 19.64 9.52 12.82
CA TYR A 223 18.31 10.09 13.06
C TYR A 223 18.02 10.26 14.56
N GLU A 224 18.20 9.20 15.36
CA GLU A 224 17.98 9.21 16.81
C GLU A 224 18.89 10.20 17.55
N TYR A 225 20.12 10.40 17.07
CA TYR A 225 21.01 11.43 17.61
C TYR A 225 20.39 12.84 17.47
N GLY A 226 19.62 13.07 16.41
CA GLY A 226 18.91 14.34 16.13
C GLY A 226 19.25 14.96 14.78
N ILE A 227 19.85 14.19 13.85
CA ILE A 227 19.99 14.61 12.46
C ILE A 227 18.84 13.97 11.68
N ARG A 228 17.76 14.73 11.46
CA ARG A 228 16.48 14.15 10.97
C ARG A 228 16.44 13.90 9.46
N GLY A 229 17.51 14.20 8.73
CA GLY A 229 17.59 14.07 7.27
C GLY A 229 17.61 15.44 6.57
N PRO A 230 17.35 15.46 5.25
CA PRO A 230 17.01 14.31 4.41
C PRO A 230 18.21 13.37 4.18
N PHE A 231 17.95 12.05 4.18
CA PHE A 231 18.93 11.03 3.80
C PHE A 231 18.63 10.49 2.41
N LEU A 232 19.62 10.50 1.52
CA LEU A 232 19.48 9.99 0.15
C LEU A 232 20.04 8.57 0.03
N VAL A 233 19.23 7.66 -0.48
CA VAL A 233 19.61 6.28 -0.81
C VAL A 233 19.45 6.08 -2.31
N ILE A 234 20.57 5.79 -2.97
CA ILE A 234 20.62 5.53 -4.41
C ILE A 234 20.81 4.04 -4.59
N ALA A 235 19.89 3.38 -5.30
CA ALA A 235 19.93 1.94 -5.50
C ALA A 235 19.44 1.56 -6.91
N PRO A 236 19.87 0.42 -7.47
CA PRO A 236 19.28 -0.13 -8.69
C PRO A 236 17.77 -0.33 -8.53
N LEU A 237 17.01 -0.08 -9.61
CA LEU A 237 15.55 -0.16 -9.61
C LEU A 237 15.02 -1.49 -9.03
N SER A 238 15.66 -2.61 -9.38
CA SER A 238 15.30 -3.95 -8.88
C SER A 238 15.39 -4.12 -7.37
N THR A 239 16.17 -3.27 -6.68
CA THR A 239 16.39 -3.35 -5.24
C THR A 239 15.61 -2.31 -4.44
N ILE A 240 14.98 -1.33 -5.09
CA ILE A 240 14.18 -0.29 -4.44
C ILE A 240 13.07 -0.87 -3.55
N PRO A 241 12.25 -1.85 -4.01
CA PRO A 241 11.20 -2.41 -3.15
C PRO A 241 11.76 -3.07 -1.89
N ASN A 242 12.94 -3.68 -2.00
CA ASN A 242 13.63 -4.26 -0.84
C ASN A 242 14.07 -3.19 0.14
N TRP A 243 14.71 -2.11 -0.33
CA TRP A 243 15.11 -0.99 0.53
C TRP A 243 13.91 -0.37 1.25
N GLN A 244 12.81 -0.10 0.53
CA GLN A 244 11.59 0.45 1.13
C GLN A 244 11.05 -0.46 2.23
N ARG A 245 10.87 -1.76 1.92
CA ARG A 245 10.37 -2.76 2.88
C ARG A 245 11.22 -2.84 4.14
N GLU A 246 12.54 -2.89 4.00
CA GLU A 246 13.43 -2.99 5.16
C GLU A 246 13.41 -1.70 6.00
N PHE A 247 13.38 -0.51 5.39
CA PHE A 247 13.25 0.74 6.15
C PHE A 247 11.93 0.79 6.93
N GLU A 248 10.81 0.44 6.30
CA GLU A 248 9.47 0.46 6.90
C GLU A 248 9.29 -0.64 7.96
N GLY A 249 9.95 -1.79 7.78
CA GLY A 249 9.92 -2.91 8.71
C GLY A 249 10.81 -2.71 9.95
N TRP A 250 11.94 -2.01 9.81
CA TRP A 250 12.90 -1.81 10.90
C TRP A 250 12.75 -0.45 11.60
N THR A 251 12.16 0.55 10.98
CA THR A 251 12.13 1.92 11.52
C THR A 251 10.75 2.57 11.43
N ASP A 252 10.58 3.64 12.20
CA ASP A 252 9.42 4.53 12.12
C ASP A 252 9.67 5.77 11.24
N MET A 253 10.79 5.81 10.54
CA MET A 253 11.17 6.93 9.67
C MET A 253 10.19 7.05 8.49
N ASN A 254 9.89 8.29 8.08
CA ASN A 254 9.13 8.52 6.86
C ASN A 254 10.04 8.32 5.65
N VAL A 255 9.82 7.23 4.92
CA VAL A 255 10.62 6.84 3.75
C VAL A 255 9.77 6.99 2.50
N ILE A 256 10.31 7.65 1.48
CA ILE A 256 9.60 7.86 0.21
C ILE A 256 10.46 7.37 -0.95
N VAL A 257 9.81 6.78 -1.96
CA VAL A 257 10.46 6.32 -3.20
C VAL A 257 10.21 7.36 -4.29
N TYR A 258 11.28 7.94 -4.83
CA TYR A 258 11.25 8.86 -5.96
C TYR A 258 11.56 8.15 -7.26
N HIS A 259 10.51 7.66 -7.91
CA HIS A 259 10.56 6.97 -9.18
C HIS A 259 9.20 7.02 -9.88
N GLY A 260 9.18 6.91 -11.21
CA GLY A 260 7.95 6.81 -12.00
C GLY A 260 7.81 7.88 -13.09
N SER A 261 6.60 7.98 -13.63
CA SER A 261 6.22 8.98 -14.65
C SER A 261 6.36 10.40 -14.12
N ALA A 262 6.33 11.40 -15.02
CA ALA A 262 6.33 12.80 -14.62
C ALA A 262 5.15 13.14 -13.68
N ASN A 263 3.97 12.55 -13.92
CA ASN A 263 2.80 12.73 -13.05
C ASN A 263 3.04 12.14 -11.66
N SER A 264 3.62 10.94 -11.58
CA SER A 264 3.95 10.32 -10.30
C SER A 264 4.93 11.19 -9.50
N ARG A 265 5.94 11.74 -10.16
CA ARG A 265 6.93 12.63 -9.51
C ARG A 265 6.33 13.95 -9.07
N GLN A 266 5.42 14.52 -9.86
CA GLN A 266 4.65 15.70 -9.47
C GLN A 266 3.82 15.44 -8.20
N MET A 267 3.13 14.29 -8.12
CA MET A 267 2.39 13.93 -6.91
C MET A 267 3.30 13.77 -5.68
N ILE A 268 4.49 13.21 -5.84
CA ILE A 268 5.47 13.15 -4.73
C ILE A 268 5.84 14.56 -4.27
N GLN A 269 6.14 15.47 -5.20
CA GLN A 269 6.47 16.86 -4.86
C GLN A 269 5.31 17.56 -4.12
N ASP A 270 4.08 17.32 -4.56
CA ASP A 270 2.90 17.96 -3.99
C ASP A 270 2.56 17.46 -2.57
N TYR A 271 2.63 16.14 -2.33
CA TYR A 271 2.10 15.53 -1.10
C TYR A 271 3.16 15.05 -0.08
N GLU A 272 4.39 14.79 -0.52
CA GLU A 272 5.39 14.06 0.29
C GLU A 272 6.61 14.89 0.70
N VAL A 273 6.99 15.88 -0.10
CA VAL A 273 8.27 16.58 0.10
C VAL A 273 8.20 17.58 1.25
N TYR A 274 7.18 18.45 1.27
CA TYR A 274 7.07 19.54 2.22
C TYR A 274 5.82 19.42 3.10
N TYR A 275 5.91 19.92 4.32
CA TYR A 275 4.73 20.16 5.14
C TYR A 275 3.89 21.31 4.55
N ARG A 276 2.60 21.32 4.84
CA ARG A 276 1.68 22.40 4.50
C ARG A 276 1.17 23.08 5.78
N TYR A 277 1.10 24.41 5.77
CA TYR A 277 0.34 25.15 6.77
C TYR A 277 -1.17 24.93 6.56
N GLU A 278 -1.99 25.28 7.55
CA GLU A 278 -3.46 25.25 7.45
C GLU A 278 -4.01 26.07 6.27
N ASN A 279 -3.27 27.09 5.81
CA ASN A 279 -3.62 27.90 4.64
C ASN A 279 -3.17 27.28 3.29
N GLY A 280 -2.67 26.05 3.30
CA GLY A 280 -2.21 25.31 2.12
C GLY A 280 -0.81 25.67 1.61
N LYS A 281 -0.11 26.64 2.20
CA LYS A 281 1.24 27.01 1.75
C LYS A 281 2.31 26.01 2.22
N TYR A 282 3.26 25.71 1.34
CA TYR A 282 4.39 24.84 1.65
C TYR A 282 5.40 25.46 2.63
N ILE A 283 5.88 24.63 3.56
CA ILE A 283 6.97 24.94 4.49
C ILE A 283 8.27 24.40 3.89
N LYS A 284 9.04 25.27 3.22
CA LYS A 284 10.28 24.87 2.53
C LYS A 284 11.52 24.74 3.45
N ASP A 285 11.42 25.21 4.69
CA ASP A 285 12.55 25.18 5.64
C ASP A 285 12.85 23.76 6.16
N ILE A 286 11.90 22.83 6.04
CA ILE A 286 12.00 21.45 6.54
C ILE A 286 11.34 20.46 5.58
N ASN A 287 11.96 19.29 5.41
CA ASN A 287 11.39 18.19 4.65
C ASN A 287 10.46 17.34 5.51
N LYS A 288 9.37 16.85 4.92
CA LYS A 288 8.41 15.94 5.55
C LYS A 288 8.92 14.50 5.60
N PHE A 289 9.64 14.06 4.58
CA PHE A 289 10.30 12.76 4.58
C PHE A 289 11.65 12.79 5.32
N ASN A 290 12.07 11.63 5.80
CA ASN A 290 13.40 11.43 6.39
C ASN A 290 14.36 10.77 5.39
N VAL A 291 13.88 9.79 4.62
CA VAL A 291 14.69 9.03 3.65
C VAL A 291 14.07 9.11 2.26
N LEU A 292 14.88 9.44 1.26
CA LEU A 292 14.52 9.40 -0.15
C LEU A 292 15.26 8.24 -0.82
N ILE A 293 14.52 7.27 -1.36
CA ILE A 293 15.07 6.16 -2.14
C ILE A 293 14.84 6.47 -3.62
N THR A 294 15.88 6.40 -4.44
CA THR A 294 15.80 6.71 -5.87
C THR A 294 16.81 5.91 -6.69
N THR A 295 16.72 5.98 -8.02
CA THR A 295 17.71 5.38 -8.92
C THR A 295 18.73 6.40 -9.40
N PHE A 296 19.82 5.93 -9.99
CA PHE A 296 20.82 6.80 -10.59
C PHE A 296 20.24 7.64 -11.73
N GLU A 297 19.39 7.05 -12.57
CA GLU A 297 18.76 7.71 -13.72
C GLU A 297 17.85 8.87 -13.31
N MET A 298 17.08 8.69 -12.22
CA MET A 298 16.21 9.74 -11.70
C MET A 298 17.00 10.95 -11.19
N ILE A 299 18.15 10.71 -10.54
CA ILE A 299 19.02 11.80 -10.06
C ILE A 299 19.60 12.61 -11.22
N VAL A 300 20.01 11.94 -12.30
CA VAL A 300 20.56 12.63 -13.47
C VAL A 300 19.47 13.45 -14.17
N THR A 301 18.24 12.92 -14.23
CA THR A 301 17.13 13.56 -14.94
C THR A 301 16.55 14.76 -14.17
N ASP A 302 16.31 14.61 -12.87
CA ASP A 302 15.62 15.60 -12.03
C ASP A 302 16.56 16.26 -11.00
N TYR A 303 17.85 16.43 -11.37
CA TYR A 303 18.87 17.00 -10.47
C TYR A 303 18.47 18.34 -9.84
N GLN A 304 17.72 19.18 -10.56
CA GLN A 304 17.31 20.50 -10.08
C GLN A 304 16.33 20.41 -8.91
N ASP A 305 15.42 19.43 -8.93
CA ASP A 305 14.38 19.26 -7.91
C ASP A 305 14.88 18.50 -6.68
N LEU A 306 15.96 17.74 -6.83
CA LEU A 306 16.58 16.94 -5.76
C LEU A 306 17.73 17.65 -5.05
N LYS A 307 18.09 18.86 -5.49
CA LYS A 307 19.14 19.64 -4.85
C LYS A 307 18.60 20.26 -3.54
N PRO A 308 19.30 20.11 -2.41
CA PRO A 308 18.87 20.66 -1.12
C PRO A 308 18.88 22.20 -1.07
#